data_AF-A0A167U4X7-F1
#
_entry.id   AF-A0A167U4X7-F1
#
_cell.length_a   1.000
_cell.length_b   1.000
_cell.length_c   1.000
_cell.angle_alpha   90.00
_cell.angle_beta   90.00
_cell.angle_gamma   90.00
#
_symmetry.space_group_name_H-M   'P 1'
#
loop_
_entity.id
_entity.type
_entity.pdbx_description
1 polymer ?
#
loop_
_entity_poly.entity_id
_entity_poly.type
_entity_poly.pdbx_seq_one_letter_code
_entity_poly.pdbx_strand_id
1 'polypeptide(L)'
;LFGQPGAGKSSLINMIVGEDVAITSSDLTKCTFDSKPYDVELAEGFTVTLWDTAGLDQGSCSDKDTIRRVCELILRLEKGVILLVFCLRGRIHEGALENYEMFRKLCHSTVPMVVVVSGLEREPNKAEWWSRNEVAFTRASMKFNYHACIVGTRGSRIPNTDSFYNGEAYTESVKEVFELIEQTCRSEPWQVENKSWFIQTVINVMGVLLASGKPSERGKVLYRGLIDNDVEESEAKAALKVYKLNLKSARAGGGK
;
A
#
# COMPACT_ATOMS: atom_id res chain seq x y z
N LEU A 1 -1.91 -2.26 -4.39
CA LEU A 1 -2.06 -2.93 -3.08
C LEU A 1 -0.85 -2.61 -2.24
N PHE A 2 -1.02 -2.22 -0.98
CA PHE A 2 0.08 -1.82 -0.11
C PHE A 2 -0.12 -2.31 1.32
N GLY A 3 0.95 -2.31 2.12
CA GLY A 3 0.98 -2.90 3.46
C GLY A 3 2.30 -3.61 3.72
N GLN A 4 2.50 -4.06 4.95
CA GLN A 4 3.78 -4.62 5.40
C GLN A 4 4.19 -5.90 4.63
N PRO A 5 5.49 -6.27 4.62
CA PRO A 5 5.94 -7.55 4.12
C PRO A 5 5.20 -8.69 4.82
N GLY A 6 4.77 -9.70 4.06
CA GLY A 6 3.99 -10.82 4.60
C GLY A 6 2.53 -10.51 4.93
N ALA A 7 2.03 -9.30 4.66
CA ALA A 7 0.62 -8.93 4.87
C ALA A 7 -0.37 -9.63 3.90
N GLY A 8 0.12 -10.47 2.99
CA GLY A 8 -0.72 -11.21 2.05
C GLY A 8 -1.01 -10.51 0.72
N LYS A 9 -0.29 -9.44 0.36
CA LYS A 9 -0.50 -8.68 -0.89
C LYS A 9 -0.46 -9.55 -2.15
N SER A 10 0.61 -10.32 -2.31
CA SER A 10 0.79 -11.19 -3.50
C SER A 10 -0.22 -12.34 -3.52
N SER A 11 -0.58 -12.90 -2.34
CA SER A 11 -1.67 -13.87 -2.23
C SER A 11 -3.03 -13.28 -2.62
N LEU A 12 -3.27 -12.02 -2.27
CA LEU A 12 -4.47 -11.29 -2.68
C LEU A 12 -4.48 -11.02 -4.20
N ILE A 13 -3.32 -10.72 -4.80
CA ILE A 13 -3.20 -10.63 -6.26
C ILE A 13 -3.55 -11.96 -6.92
N ASN A 14 -2.99 -13.07 -6.44
CA ASN A 14 -3.29 -14.39 -6.99
C ASN A 14 -4.77 -14.77 -6.81
N MET A 15 -5.38 -14.32 -5.71
CA MET A 15 -6.82 -14.48 -5.48
C MET A 15 -7.66 -13.71 -6.49
N ILE A 16 -7.30 -12.46 -6.80
CA ILE A 16 -8.03 -11.62 -7.76
C ILE A 16 -7.80 -12.11 -9.19
N VAL A 17 -6.57 -12.49 -9.55
CA VAL A 17 -6.24 -13.00 -10.88
C VAL A 17 -6.82 -14.42 -11.09
N GLY A 18 -6.98 -15.19 -10.03
CA GLY A 18 -7.42 -16.58 -10.09
C GLY A 18 -6.29 -17.59 -10.37
N GLU A 19 -5.06 -17.12 -10.55
CA GLU A 19 -3.86 -17.89 -10.86
C GLU A 19 -2.67 -17.47 -9.98
N ASP A 20 -1.68 -18.35 -9.82
CA ASP A 20 -0.49 -18.10 -8.99
C ASP A 20 0.60 -17.33 -9.75
N VAL A 21 0.29 -16.07 -10.12
CA VAL A 21 1.16 -15.21 -10.96
C VAL A 21 2.12 -14.34 -10.16
N ALA A 22 1.77 -14.01 -8.92
CA ALA A 22 2.55 -13.20 -8.01
C ALA A 22 3.32 -14.09 -7.04
N ILE A 23 4.63 -13.88 -6.94
CA ILE A 23 5.51 -14.65 -6.06
C ILE A 23 5.14 -14.33 -4.61
N THR A 24 4.74 -15.34 -3.86
CA THR A 24 4.40 -15.18 -2.43
C THR A 24 5.64 -15.30 -1.55
N SER A 25 5.59 -14.70 -0.36
CA SER A 25 6.77 -14.42 0.48
C SER A 25 7.48 -15.65 1.07
N SER A 26 7.00 -16.88 0.84
CA SER A 26 7.81 -18.08 1.12
C SER A 26 9.09 -18.14 0.27
N ASP A 27 9.11 -17.45 -0.88
CA ASP A 27 10.13 -17.62 -1.92
C ASP A 27 11.06 -16.40 -2.14
N LEU A 28 10.94 -15.34 -1.33
CA LEU A 28 11.65 -14.07 -1.58
C LEU A 28 12.69 -13.72 -0.51
N THR A 29 13.90 -13.42 -0.98
CA THR A 29 14.93 -12.66 -0.26
C THR A 29 14.44 -11.22 -0.02
N LYS A 30 14.58 -10.73 1.21
CA LYS A 30 13.93 -9.54 1.82
C LYS A 30 14.16 -8.15 1.17
N CYS A 31 14.69 -8.04 -0.04
CA CYS A 31 15.23 -6.74 -0.51
C CYS A 31 14.91 -6.31 -1.95
N THR A 32 14.24 -7.11 -2.78
CA THR A 32 13.90 -6.70 -4.16
C THR A 32 12.59 -5.91 -4.24
N PHE A 33 12.70 -4.64 -4.65
CA PHE A 33 11.57 -3.78 -4.96
C PHE A 33 11.15 -4.00 -6.42
N ASP A 34 10.37 -5.05 -6.65
CA ASP A 34 9.67 -5.21 -7.92
C ASP A 34 8.20 -4.89 -7.70
N SER A 35 7.79 -3.65 -7.99
CA SER A 35 6.37 -3.37 -8.18
C SER A 35 5.96 -3.97 -9.51
N LYS A 36 5.33 -5.15 -9.49
CA LYS A 36 4.89 -5.83 -10.72
C LYS A 36 3.46 -5.42 -11.04
N PRO A 37 3.17 -5.01 -12.29
CA PRO A 37 1.82 -4.83 -12.76
C PRO A 37 1.20 -6.20 -13.09
N TYR A 38 -0.08 -6.35 -12.75
CA TYR A 38 -0.90 -7.51 -13.13
C TYR A 38 -2.20 -7.00 -13.72
N ASP A 39 -2.37 -7.16 -15.03
CA ASP A 39 -3.60 -6.77 -15.70
C ASP A 39 -4.67 -7.85 -15.46
N VAL A 40 -5.85 -7.42 -15.01
CA VAL A 40 -6.98 -8.30 -14.71
C VAL A 40 -8.27 -7.66 -15.20
N GLU A 41 -9.15 -8.49 -15.75
CA GLU A 41 -10.53 -8.11 -16.08
C GLU A 41 -11.42 -8.44 -14.88
N LEU A 42 -11.87 -7.41 -14.15
CA LEU A 42 -12.70 -7.61 -12.96
C LEU A 42 -14.17 -7.84 -13.30
N ALA A 43 -14.63 -7.24 -14.39
CA ALA A 43 -15.95 -7.43 -14.99
C ALA A 43 -15.81 -7.23 -16.51
N GLU A 44 -16.83 -7.65 -17.27
CA GLU A 44 -16.81 -7.53 -18.74
C GLU A 44 -16.52 -6.08 -19.17
N GLY A 45 -15.39 -5.90 -19.87
CA GLY A 45 -14.94 -4.59 -20.34
C GLY A 45 -14.33 -3.67 -19.25
N PHE A 46 -14.16 -4.15 -18.02
CA PHE A 46 -13.53 -3.42 -16.92
C PHE A 46 -12.19 -4.05 -16.54
N THR A 47 -11.15 -3.64 -17.29
CA THR A 47 -9.77 -4.06 -17.06
C THR A 47 -9.04 -3.08 -16.15
N VAL A 48 -8.35 -3.61 -15.14
CA VAL A 48 -7.53 -2.83 -14.21
C VAL A 48 -6.13 -3.43 -14.09
N THR A 49 -5.16 -2.61 -13.74
CA THR A 49 -3.81 -3.06 -13.41
C THR A 49 -3.64 -3.08 -11.89
N LEU A 50 -3.40 -4.25 -11.31
CA LEU A 50 -3.02 -4.40 -9.91
C LEU A 50 -1.52 -4.13 -9.76
N TRP A 51 -1.15 -3.26 -8.82
CA TRP A 51 0.24 -2.97 -8.49
C TRP A 51 0.61 -3.54 -7.12
N ASP A 52 1.58 -4.45 -7.04
CA ASP A 52 2.15 -4.91 -5.76
C ASP A 52 3.21 -3.91 -5.25
N THR A 53 3.10 -3.43 -4.01
CA THR A 53 4.08 -2.49 -3.43
C THR A 53 4.96 -3.13 -2.35
N ALA A 54 5.25 -4.44 -2.46
CA ALA A 54 5.94 -5.25 -1.46
C ALA A 54 7.24 -4.68 -0.87
N GLY A 55 7.97 -3.81 -1.57
CA GLY A 55 9.27 -3.31 -1.12
C GLY A 55 9.33 -1.89 -0.54
N LEU A 56 8.22 -1.27 -0.13
CA LEU A 56 8.24 0.07 0.50
C LEU A 56 8.46 0.09 2.03
N ASP A 57 8.76 -1.06 2.65
CA ASP A 57 8.90 -1.13 4.10
C ASP A 57 10.25 -0.60 4.61
N GLN A 58 10.19 0.16 5.71
CA GLN A 58 11.33 0.91 6.29
C GLN A 58 12.36 0.02 7.00
N GLY A 59 12.03 -1.24 7.29
CA GLY A 59 12.84 -2.11 8.15
C GLY A 59 14.05 -2.79 7.48
N SER A 60 14.10 -2.90 6.15
CA SER A 60 15.16 -3.65 5.45
C SER A 60 16.03 -2.81 4.51
N CYS A 61 15.68 -1.55 4.26
CA CYS A 61 16.29 -0.74 3.21
C CYS A 61 16.77 0.60 3.75
N SER A 62 17.82 1.15 3.13
CA SER A 62 18.31 2.47 3.52
C SER A 62 17.27 3.54 3.23
N ASP A 63 17.31 4.66 3.96
CA ASP A 63 16.48 5.84 3.70
C ASP A 63 16.50 6.22 2.21
N LYS A 64 17.67 6.17 1.55
CA LYS A 64 17.85 6.47 0.11
C LYS A 64 17.02 5.56 -0.79
N ASP A 65 17.08 4.25 -0.52
CA ASP A 65 16.38 3.26 -1.33
C ASP A 65 14.88 3.44 -1.21
N THR A 66 14.38 3.75 -0.01
CA THR A 66 12.95 3.97 0.23
C THR A 66 12.41 5.17 -0.57
N ILE A 67 13.17 6.27 -0.67
CA ILE A 67 12.77 7.44 -1.49
C ILE A 67 12.69 7.08 -2.96
N ARG A 68 13.76 6.48 -3.48
CA ARG A 68 13.86 6.10 -4.89
C ARG A 68 12.65 5.26 -5.28
N ARG A 69 12.30 4.29 -4.43
CA ARG A 69 11.18 3.37 -4.61
C ARG A 69 9.82 4.05 -4.55
N VAL A 70 9.63 5.02 -3.64
CA VAL A 70 8.41 5.83 -3.61
C VAL A 70 8.28 6.66 -4.88
N CYS A 71 9.36 7.31 -5.34
CA CYS A 71 9.36 8.07 -6.58
C CYS A 71 9.02 7.17 -7.78
N GLU A 72 9.66 6.01 -7.90
CA GLU A 72 9.36 5.02 -8.96
C GLU A 72 7.89 4.58 -8.94
N LEU A 73 7.33 4.32 -7.75
CA LEU A 73 5.92 3.97 -7.64
C LEU A 73 5.04 5.13 -8.13
N ILE A 74 5.29 6.35 -7.68
CA ILE A 74 4.48 7.51 -8.07
C ILE A 74 4.52 7.73 -9.58
N LEU A 75 5.70 7.64 -10.19
CA LEU A 75 5.85 7.79 -11.65
C LEU A 75 5.11 6.68 -12.40
N ARG A 76 5.08 5.45 -11.87
CA ARG A 76 4.32 4.34 -12.48
C ARG A 76 2.80 4.50 -12.34
N LEU A 77 2.33 5.29 -11.39
CA LEU A 77 0.90 5.59 -11.20
C LEU A 77 0.38 6.69 -12.16
N GLU A 78 1.12 7.06 -13.21
CA GLU A 78 0.73 8.03 -14.24
C GLU A 78 -0.62 7.73 -14.90
N LYS A 79 -1.02 6.45 -15.03
CA LYS A 79 -2.34 6.04 -15.56
C LYS A 79 -3.51 6.38 -14.61
N GLY A 80 -3.21 6.89 -13.42
CA GLY A 80 -4.15 7.21 -12.37
C GLY A 80 -4.45 6.04 -11.45
N VAL A 81 -5.05 6.36 -10.29
CA VAL A 81 -5.39 5.41 -9.23
C VAL A 81 -6.89 5.44 -8.98
N ILE A 82 -7.54 4.29 -9.08
CA ILE A 82 -8.99 4.16 -8.83
C ILE A 82 -9.30 3.68 -7.41
N LEU A 83 -8.39 2.93 -6.78
CA LEU A 83 -8.58 2.32 -5.47
C LEU A 83 -7.24 2.04 -4.77
N LEU A 84 -7.18 2.33 -3.47
CA LEU A 84 -6.11 1.93 -2.59
C LEU A 84 -6.55 0.73 -1.74
N VAL A 85 -5.83 -0.38 -1.82
CA VAL A 85 -6.09 -1.59 -1.03
C VAL A 85 -4.99 -1.76 0.01
N PHE A 86 -5.32 -1.50 1.27
CA PHE A 86 -4.45 -1.72 2.41
C PHE A 86 -4.54 -3.17 2.88
N CYS A 87 -3.46 -3.92 2.75
CA CYS A 87 -3.37 -5.31 3.18
C CYS A 87 -2.77 -5.38 4.59
N LEU A 88 -3.48 -6.05 5.48
CA LEU A 88 -3.04 -6.33 6.85
C LEU A 88 -3.13 -7.82 7.12
N ARG A 89 -2.24 -8.36 7.95
CA ARG A 89 -2.34 -9.75 8.43
C ARG A 89 -2.66 -9.78 9.92
N GLY A 90 -3.88 -10.16 10.25
CA GLY A 90 -4.40 -10.13 11.60
C GLY A 90 -4.51 -8.70 12.14
N ARG A 91 -3.88 -8.43 13.29
CA ARG A 91 -3.97 -7.14 14.00
C ARG A 91 -3.02 -6.09 13.43
N ILE A 92 -3.22 -4.83 13.84
CA ILE A 92 -2.31 -3.73 13.55
C ILE A 92 -0.98 -3.98 14.26
N HIS A 93 0.12 -4.05 13.50
CA HIS A 93 1.48 -4.18 14.03
C HIS A 93 2.24 -2.85 13.91
N GLU A 94 3.38 -2.77 14.59
CA GLU A 94 4.32 -1.64 14.47
C GLU A 94 4.75 -1.47 13.00
N GLY A 95 4.73 -0.25 12.46
CA GLY A 95 5.02 0.02 11.03
C GLY A 95 3.78 0.07 10.13
N ALA A 96 2.63 -0.46 10.57
CA ALA A 96 1.40 -0.46 9.77
C ALA A 96 0.81 0.96 9.65
N LEU A 97 0.92 1.77 10.70
CA LEU A 97 0.42 3.14 10.73
C LEU A 97 1.22 4.05 9.80
N GLU A 98 2.55 3.94 9.81
CA GLU A 98 3.43 4.71 8.94
C GLU A 98 3.17 4.38 7.47
N ASN A 99 2.96 3.10 7.14
CA ASN A 99 2.59 2.65 5.80
C ASN A 99 1.22 3.22 5.37
N TYR A 100 0.22 3.14 6.26
CA TYR A 100 -1.10 3.72 6.01
C TYR A 100 -1.02 5.23 5.75
N GLU A 101 -0.34 5.98 6.62
CA GLU A 101 -0.19 7.43 6.52
C GLU A 101 0.56 7.84 5.25
N MET A 102 1.58 7.08 4.86
CA MET A 102 2.35 7.32 3.65
C MET A 102 1.45 7.30 2.41
N PHE A 103 0.69 6.22 2.21
CA PHE A 103 -0.17 6.06 1.04
C PHE A 103 -1.41 6.95 1.09
N ARG A 104 -1.93 7.23 2.29
CA ARG A 104 -3.03 8.19 2.46
C ARG A 104 -2.60 9.60 2.03
N LYS A 105 -1.37 10.01 2.37
CA LYS A 105 -0.76 11.27 1.92
C LYS A 105 -0.36 11.22 0.45
N LEU A 106 0.07 10.06 -0.05
CA LEU A 106 0.42 9.85 -1.46
C LEU A 106 -0.74 10.26 -2.39
N CYS A 107 -1.95 9.87 -2.02
CA CYS A 107 -3.16 10.12 -2.80
C CYS A 107 -4.06 11.20 -2.19
N HIS A 108 -3.51 12.12 -1.37
CA HIS A 108 -4.22 13.29 -0.79
C HIS A 108 -5.57 12.96 -0.13
N SER A 109 -5.76 11.73 0.36
CA SER A 109 -7.06 11.25 0.86
C SER A 109 -8.22 11.28 -0.15
N THR A 110 -7.99 11.51 -1.45
CA THR A 110 -9.02 11.60 -2.49
C THR A 110 -9.38 10.25 -3.09
N VAL A 111 -8.40 9.33 -3.14
CA VAL A 111 -8.61 7.97 -3.62
C VAL A 111 -9.28 7.16 -2.50
N PRO A 112 -10.40 6.46 -2.80
CA PRO A 112 -11.02 5.51 -1.89
C PRO A 112 -10.00 4.50 -1.38
N MET A 113 -10.11 4.13 -0.11
CA MET A 113 -9.20 3.19 0.52
C MET A 113 -10.00 2.12 1.23
N VAL A 114 -9.70 0.86 0.94
CA VAL A 114 -10.26 -0.30 1.63
C VAL A 114 -9.17 -1.03 2.40
N VAL A 115 -9.57 -1.80 3.41
CA VAL A 115 -8.65 -2.70 4.13
C VAL A 115 -9.04 -4.16 3.89
N VAL A 116 -8.05 -4.99 3.55
CA VAL A 116 -8.20 -6.43 3.46
C VAL A 116 -7.35 -7.07 4.56
N VAL A 117 -8.01 -7.76 5.49
CA VAL A 117 -7.38 -8.43 6.61
C VAL A 117 -7.26 -9.92 6.31
N SER A 118 -6.03 -10.39 6.12
CA SER A 118 -5.69 -11.80 5.88
C SER A 118 -5.19 -12.48 7.17
N GLY A 119 -4.94 -13.79 7.11
CA GLY A 119 -4.41 -14.55 8.25
C GLY A 119 -5.48 -14.96 9.27
N LEU A 120 -6.74 -15.03 8.84
CA LEU A 120 -7.90 -15.35 9.67
C LEU A 120 -8.42 -16.78 9.40
N GLU A 121 -7.57 -17.68 8.92
CA GLU A 121 -7.95 -19.06 8.56
C GLU A 121 -8.47 -19.86 9.76
N ARG A 122 -8.05 -19.49 10.98
CA ARG A 122 -8.49 -20.13 12.24
C ARG A 122 -9.60 -19.36 12.95
N GLU A 123 -10.04 -18.25 12.38
CA GLU A 123 -11.10 -17.44 12.98
C GLU A 123 -12.47 -17.97 12.54
N PRO A 124 -13.30 -18.46 13.48
CA PRO A 124 -14.59 -19.05 13.13
C PRO A 124 -15.56 -18.00 12.59
N ASN A 125 -15.49 -16.76 13.10
CA ASN A 125 -16.37 -15.67 12.70
C ASN A 125 -15.56 -14.40 12.37
N LYS A 126 -15.38 -14.16 11.07
CA LYS A 126 -14.60 -13.04 10.53
C LYS A 126 -15.28 -11.68 10.75
N ALA A 127 -16.61 -11.62 10.73
CA ALA A 127 -17.36 -10.41 11.05
C ALA A 127 -17.25 -10.02 12.54
N GLU A 128 -17.28 -11.02 13.43
CA GLU A 128 -17.03 -10.81 14.85
C GLU A 128 -15.58 -10.42 15.13
N TRP A 129 -14.62 -10.96 14.38
CA TRP A 129 -13.24 -10.49 14.44
C TRP A 129 -13.14 -9.00 14.11
N TRP A 130 -13.77 -8.53 13.02
CA TRP A 130 -13.77 -7.09 12.71
C TRP A 130 -14.36 -6.28 13.86
N SER A 131 -15.55 -6.66 14.33
CA SER A 131 -16.27 -5.95 15.41
C SER A 131 -15.42 -5.79 16.68
N ARG A 132 -14.61 -6.80 17.04
CA ARG A 132 -13.70 -6.75 18.20
C ARG A 132 -12.46 -5.87 17.98
N ASN A 133 -12.02 -5.70 16.73
CA ASN A 133 -10.77 -5.02 16.40
C ASN A 133 -10.97 -3.62 15.80
N GLU A 134 -12.18 -3.26 15.35
CA GLU A 134 -12.50 -1.99 14.72
C GLU A 134 -12.06 -0.78 15.57
N VAL A 135 -12.30 -0.85 16.88
CA VAL A 135 -11.88 0.20 17.84
C VAL A 135 -10.37 0.47 17.77
N ALA A 136 -9.54 -0.55 17.49
CA ALA A 136 -8.10 -0.36 17.35
C ALA A 136 -7.75 0.45 16.09
N PHE A 137 -8.44 0.21 14.97
CA PHE A 137 -8.27 0.99 13.74
C PHE A 137 -8.72 2.44 13.95
N THR A 138 -9.87 2.66 14.61
CA THR A 138 -10.35 4.00 14.93
C THR A 138 -9.37 4.75 15.85
N ARG A 139 -8.83 4.08 16.88
CA ARG A 139 -7.81 4.66 17.77
C ARG A 139 -6.52 5.01 17.04
N ALA A 140 -6.13 4.20 16.06
CA ALA A 140 -5.00 4.48 15.17
C ALA A 140 -5.31 5.56 14.13
N SER A 141 -6.52 6.15 14.14
CA SER A 141 -6.99 7.12 13.13
C SER A 141 -6.98 6.60 11.70
N MET A 142 -7.00 5.28 11.51
CA MET A 142 -7.13 4.65 10.22
C MET A 142 -8.58 4.70 9.76
N LYS A 143 -8.81 5.17 8.53
CA LYS A 143 -10.13 5.34 7.93
C LYS A 143 -10.18 4.60 6.60
N PHE A 144 -11.15 3.72 6.47
CA PHE A 144 -11.41 2.95 5.27
C PHE A 144 -12.85 3.15 4.84
N ASN A 145 -13.09 3.11 3.53
CA ASN A 145 -14.43 3.11 2.96
C ASN A 145 -15.16 1.81 3.31
N TYR A 146 -14.46 0.69 3.17
CA TYR A 146 -14.96 -0.65 3.45
C TYR A 146 -13.81 -1.57 3.89
N HIS A 147 -14.16 -2.75 4.40
CA HIS A 147 -13.22 -3.77 4.83
C HIS A 147 -13.65 -5.16 4.35
N ALA A 148 -12.68 -6.06 4.16
CA ALA A 148 -12.93 -7.49 4.04
C ALA A 148 -11.99 -8.24 4.98
N CYS A 149 -12.53 -9.22 5.70
CA CYS A 149 -11.76 -10.14 6.53
C CYS A 149 -11.76 -11.48 5.80
N ILE A 150 -10.58 -11.97 5.39
CA ILE A 150 -10.50 -13.06 4.40
C ILE A 150 -9.70 -14.26 4.88
N VAL A 151 -10.00 -15.40 4.28
CA VAL A 151 -9.16 -16.59 4.22
C VAL A 151 -8.27 -16.48 2.99
N GLY A 152 -7.00 -16.14 3.21
CA GLY A 152 -6.08 -15.79 2.12
C GLY A 152 -5.47 -16.98 1.37
N THR A 153 -5.68 -18.21 1.86
CA THR A 153 -5.13 -19.43 1.26
C THR A 153 -6.14 -20.57 1.30
N ARG A 154 -6.13 -21.43 0.27
CA ARG A 154 -6.95 -22.65 0.24
C ARG A 154 -6.53 -23.70 1.28
N GLY A 155 -5.33 -23.56 1.85
CA GLY A 155 -4.73 -24.55 2.74
C GLY A 155 -4.22 -25.78 1.97
N SER A 156 -3.88 -26.84 2.70
CA SER A 156 -3.44 -28.10 2.08
C SER A 156 -4.61 -28.81 1.39
N ARG A 157 -4.29 -29.59 0.34
CA ARG A 157 -5.25 -30.52 -0.27
C ARG A 157 -5.63 -31.59 0.76
N ILE A 158 -6.91 -31.92 0.83
CA ILE A 158 -7.42 -32.97 1.70
C ILE A 158 -7.05 -34.33 1.07
N PRO A 159 -6.43 -35.26 1.82
CA PRO A 159 -6.02 -36.55 1.28
C PRO A 159 -7.15 -37.28 0.56
N ASN A 160 -6.87 -37.84 -0.62
CA ASN A 160 -7.80 -38.60 -1.45
C ASN A 160 -9.01 -37.81 -1.99
N THR A 161 -8.93 -36.47 -2.04
CA THR A 161 -9.98 -35.63 -2.63
C THR A 161 -9.38 -34.54 -3.51
N ASP A 162 -10.19 -33.90 -4.36
CA ASP A 162 -9.82 -32.67 -5.08
C ASP A 162 -10.07 -31.39 -4.26
N SER A 163 -10.48 -31.54 -3.00
CA SER A 163 -10.83 -30.45 -2.10
C SER A 163 -9.64 -29.98 -1.26
N PHE A 164 -9.74 -28.77 -0.74
CA PHE A 164 -8.75 -28.16 0.14
C PHE A 164 -9.39 -27.80 1.49
N TYR A 165 -8.62 -27.84 2.58
CA TYR A 165 -9.14 -27.62 3.94
C TYR A 165 -9.88 -26.27 4.11
N ASN A 166 -9.44 -25.22 3.40
CA ASN A 166 -10.09 -23.91 3.43
C ASN A 166 -10.76 -23.55 2.09
N GLY A 167 -11.04 -24.52 1.22
CA GLY A 167 -11.47 -24.27 -0.17
C GLY A 167 -12.76 -23.46 -0.27
N GLU A 168 -13.79 -23.82 0.52
CA GLU A 168 -15.06 -23.09 0.55
C GLU A 168 -14.89 -21.67 1.08
N ALA A 169 -14.29 -21.52 2.26
CA ALA A 169 -14.05 -20.21 2.88
C ALA A 169 -13.15 -19.29 2.04
N TYR A 170 -12.19 -19.85 1.30
CA TYR A 170 -11.39 -19.12 0.33
C TYR A 170 -12.25 -18.63 -0.85
N THR A 171 -13.17 -19.47 -1.35
CA THR A 171 -14.08 -19.11 -2.44
C THR A 171 -15.06 -18.01 -2.02
N GLU A 172 -15.55 -18.04 -0.78
CA GLU A 172 -16.32 -16.94 -0.20
C GLU A 172 -15.49 -15.66 -0.11
N SER A 173 -14.24 -15.76 0.35
CA SER A 173 -13.32 -14.63 0.43
C SER A 173 -13.03 -13.99 -0.93
N VAL A 174 -12.96 -14.80 -2.01
CA VAL A 174 -12.83 -14.28 -3.38
C VAL A 174 -14.02 -13.37 -3.69
N LYS A 175 -15.25 -13.83 -3.46
CA LYS A 175 -16.47 -13.03 -3.73
C LYS A 175 -16.48 -11.74 -2.93
N GLU A 176 -16.18 -11.80 -1.63
CA GLU A 176 -16.11 -10.62 -0.77
C GLU A 176 -15.09 -9.59 -1.27
N VAL A 177 -13.92 -10.03 -1.76
CA VAL A 177 -12.90 -9.13 -2.32
C VAL A 177 -13.36 -8.48 -3.61
N PHE A 178 -14.00 -9.23 -4.52
CA PHE A 178 -14.53 -8.67 -5.76
C PHE A 178 -15.64 -7.65 -5.48
N GLU A 179 -16.61 -7.99 -4.61
CA GLU A 179 -17.68 -7.08 -4.20
C GLU A 179 -17.11 -5.81 -3.54
N LEU A 180 -16.11 -5.93 -2.67
CA LEU A 180 -15.42 -4.81 -2.05
C LEU A 180 -14.80 -3.87 -3.08
N ILE A 181 -14.14 -4.43 -4.10
CA ILE A 181 -13.48 -3.65 -5.15
C ILE A 181 -14.52 -2.97 -6.03
N GLU A 182 -15.54 -3.70 -6.50
CA GLU A 182 -16.61 -3.16 -7.35
C GLU A 182 -17.37 -2.01 -6.67
N GLN A 183 -17.71 -2.16 -5.39
CA GLN A 183 -18.46 -1.15 -4.63
C GLN A 183 -17.65 0.12 -4.34
N THR A 184 -16.31 0.05 -4.41
CA THR A 184 -15.44 1.14 -3.95
C THR A 184 -14.63 1.80 -5.05
N CYS A 185 -14.40 1.11 -6.17
CA CYS A 185 -13.64 1.62 -7.29
C CYS A 185 -14.27 2.89 -7.85
N ARG A 186 -13.42 3.89 -8.15
CA ARG A 186 -13.84 5.07 -8.89
C ARG A 186 -14.08 4.72 -10.35
N SER A 187 -15.12 5.31 -10.94
CA SER A 187 -15.33 5.30 -12.40
C SER A 187 -14.25 6.10 -13.13
N GLU A 188 -13.79 7.20 -12.53
CA GLU A 188 -12.72 8.06 -13.07
C GLU A 188 -11.42 7.89 -12.26
N PRO A 189 -10.32 7.45 -12.90
CA PRO A 189 -9.00 7.38 -12.26
C PRO A 189 -8.59 8.73 -11.72
N TRP A 190 -8.20 8.77 -10.44
CA TRP A 190 -7.54 9.96 -9.91
C TRP A 190 -6.16 10.07 -10.56
N GLN A 191 -5.91 11.17 -11.25
CA GLN A 191 -4.64 11.40 -11.93
C GLN A 191 -3.78 12.39 -11.16
N VAL A 192 -2.49 12.26 -11.42
CA VAL A 192 -1.47 13.20 -11.00
C VAL A 192 -1.62 14.49 -11.82
N GLU A 193 -2.13 15.56 -11.20
CA GLU A 193 -2.52 16.77 -11.94
C GLU A 193 -1.35 17.59 -12.51
N ASN A 194 -0.13 17.53 -11.93
CA ASN A 194 1.08 18.19 -12.47
C ASN A 194 2.41 17.79 -11.79
N LYS A 195 3.55 18.22 -12.33
CA LYS A 195 4.88 18.01 -11.71
C LYS A 195 5.04 18.67 -10.32
N SER A 196 4.37 19.79 -10.06
CA SER A 196 4.39 20.42 -8.73
C SER A 196 3.69 19.55 -7.69
N TRP A 197 2.66 18.81 -8.10
CA TRP A 197 1.98 17.81 -7.29
C TRP A 197 2.95 16.66 -6.96
N PHE A 198 3.72 16.17 -7.94
CA PHE A 198 4.68 15.07 -7.72
C PHE A 198 5.68 15.44 -6.63
N ILE A 199 6.25 16.64 -6.73
CA ILE A 199 7.16 17.21 -5.74
C ILE A 199 6.51 17.27 -4.35
N GLN A 200 5.29 17.78 -4.25
CA GLN A 200 4.61 17.94 -2.96
C GLN A 200 4.29 16.59 -2.30
N THR A 201 3.90 15.62 -3.11
CA THR A 201 3.60 14.26 -2.67
C THR A 201 4.86 13.58 -2.15
N VAL A 202 5.97 13.65 -2.89
CA VAL A 202 7.27 13.12 -2.44
C VAL A 202 7.66 13.78 -1.12
N ILE A 203 7.57 15.11 -1.01
CA ILE A 203 7.85 15.85 0.23
C ILE A 203 7.02 15.36 1.43
N ASN A 204 5.73 15.12 1.21
CA ASN A 204 4.82 14.67 2.26
C ASN A 204 5.17 13.25 2.74
N VAL A 205 5.45 12.34 1.79
CA VAL A 205 5.92 10.99 2.09
C VAL A 205 7.26 11.02 2.82
N MET A 206 8.18 11.90 2.40
CA MET A 206 9.46 12.09 3.07
C MET A 206 9.35 12.56 4.52
N GLY A 207 8.33 13.37 4.82
CA GLY A 207 8.04 13.79 6.18
C GLY A 207 7.70 12.62 7.09
N VAL A 208 6.97 11.63 6.57
CA VAL A 208 6.60 10.41 7.30
C VAL A 208 7.78 9.46 7.41
N LEU A 209 8.46 9.17 6.29
CA LEU A 209 9.55 8.19 6.23
C LEU A 209 10.76 8.58 7.07
N LEU A 210 11.19 9.83 6.98
CA LEU A 210 12.45 10.23 7.57
C LEU A 210 12.30 10.78 8.98
N ALA A 211 11.15 10.63 9.65
CA ALA A 211 10.79 11.34 10.89
C ALA A 211 11.86 11.32 12.01
N SER A 212 12.78 10.35 12.00
CA SER A 212 13.84 10.11 12.99
C SER A 212 15.27 10.61 12.60
N GLY A 213 15.57 11.03 11.37
CA GLY A 213 16.93 11.41 10.91
C GLY A 213 17.37 12.88 11.11
N LYS A 214 18.64 13.27 10.88
CA LYS A 214 19.07 14.69 10.90
C LYS A 214 18.53 15.46 9.67
N PRO A 215 17.89 16.65 9.81
CA PRO A 215 17.27 17.38 8.70
C PRO A 215 18.18 17.69 7.50
N SER A 216 19.46 17.95 7.76
CA SER A 216 20.46 18.24 6.73
C SER A 216 20.75 17.05 5.82
N GLU A 217 20.69 15.84 6.37
CA GLU A 217 20.87 14.61 5.62
C GLU A 217 19.61 14.28 4.83
N ARG A 218 18.43 14.37 5.47
CA ARG A 218 17.11 14.13 4.82
C ARG A 218 16.93 14.90 3.52
N GLY A 219 17.31 16.19 3.51
CA GLY A 219 17.22 17.02 2.32
C GLY A 219 18.15 16.58 1.18
N LYS A 220 19.36 16.09 1.49
CA LYS A 220 20.26 15.54 0.46
C LYS A 220 19.72 14.24 -0.11
N VAL A 221 19.12 13.39 0.73
CA VAL A 221 18.51 12.12 0.31
C VAL A 221 17.37 12.38 -0.67
N LEU A 222 16.45 13.29 -0.30
CA LEU A 222 15.34 13.72 -1.17
C LEU A 222 15.84 14.26 -2.51
N TYR A 223 16.79 15.20 -2.48
CA TYR A 223 17.32 15.79 -3.71
C TYR A 223 17.91 14.74 -4.65
N ARG A 224 18.74 13.83 -4.12
CA ARG A 224 19.37 12.79 -4.94
C ARG A 224 18.33 11.79 -5.47
N GLY A 225 17.37 11.38 -4.65
CA GLY A 225 16.29 10.49 -5.10
C GLY A 225 15.43 11.08 -6.22
N LEU A 226 15.23 12.40 -6.26
CA LEU A 226 14.54 13.06 -7.36
C LEU A 226 15.38 13.05 -8.65
N ILE A 227 16.66 13.44 -8.55
CA ILE A 227 17.59 13.46 -9.70
C ILE A 227 17.78 12.06 -10.29
N ASP A 228 17.91 11.04 -9.44
CA ASP A 228 18.08 9.64 -9.87
C ASP A 228 16.81 9.08 -10.57
N ASN A 229 15.68 9.80 -10.53
CA ASN A 229 14.43 9.48 -11.21
C ASN A 229 14.10 10.50 -12.32
N ASP A 230 15.14 11.10 -12.93
CA ASP A 230 15.03 12.00 -14.09
C ASP A 230 14.18 13.27 -13.86
N VAL A 231 14.00 13.68 -12.60
CA VAL A 231 13.38 14.97 -12.26
C VAL A 231 14.39 16.09 -12.56
N GLU A 232 13.92 17.18 -13.19
CA GLU A 232 14.81 18.29 -13.56
C GLU A 232 15.47 18.92 -12.32
N GLU A 233 16.72 19.39 -12.48
CA GLU A 233 17.49 19.94 -11.36
C GLU A 233 16.82 21.18 -10.72
N SER A 234 16.17 22.01 -11.54
CA SER A 234 15.38 23.16 -11.12
C SER A 234 14.21 22.75 -10.22
N GLU A 235 13.50 21.68 -10.60
CA GLU A 235 12.35 21.09 -9.91
C GLU A 235 12.78 20.43 -8.60
N ALA A 236 13.88 19.66 -8.61
CA ALA A 236 14.45 19.03 -7.42
C ALA A 236 14.92 20.09 -6.38
N LYS A 237 15.48 21.22 -6.84
CA LYS A 237 15.84 22.35 -5.97
C LYS A 237 14.60 23.02 -5.36
N ALA A 238 13.53 23.18 -6.14
CA ALA A 238 12.26 23.72 -5.64
C ALA A 238 11.65 22.80 -4.58
N ALA A 239 11.64 21.49 -4.82
CA ALA A 239 11.20 20.48 -3.88
C ALA A 239 11.95 20.55 -2.54
N LEU A 240 13.28 20.63 -2.62
CA LEU A 240 14.13 20.74 -1.44
C LEU A 240 13.86 22.02 -0.62
N LYS A 241 13.53 23.13 -1.29
CA LYS A 241 13.20 24.40 -0.63
C LYS A 241 11.89 24.27 0.15
N VAL A 242 10.84 23.70 -0.46
CA VAL A 242 9.54 23.46 0.19
C VAL A 242 9.69 22.49 1.37
N TYR A 243 10.43 21.39 1.20
CA TYR A 243 10.71 20.43 2.28
C TYR A 243 11.34 21.10 3.51
N LYS A 244 12.35 21.95 3.30
CA LYS A 244 13.02 22.69 4.38
C LYS A 244 12.09 23.70 5.08
N LEU A 245 11.18 24.33 4.34
CA LEU A 245 10.18 25.25 4.90
C LEU A 245 9.16 24.52 5.79
N ASN A 246 8.69 23.34 5.35
CA ASN A 246 7.77 22.51 6.13
C ASN A 246 8.40 22.03 7.44
N LEU A 247 9.68 21.62 7.41
CA LEU A 247 10.42 21.24 8.61
C LEU A 247 10.58 22.41 9.61
N LYS A 248 10.78 23.63 9.14
CA LYS A 248 10.84 24.82 10.00
C LYS A 248 9.49 25.12 10.63
N SER A 249 8.41 25.01 9.87
CA SER A 249 7.04 25.27 10.34
C SER A 249 6.59 24.23 11.37
N ALA A 250 6.90 22.94 11.16
CA ALA A 250 6.62 21.88 12.12
C ALA A 250 7.37 22.06 13.45
N ARG A 251 8.61 22.58 13.42
CA ARG A 251 9.37 22.91 14.63
C ARG A 251 8.82 24.12 15.38
N ALA A 252 8.21 25.08 14.68
CA ALA A 252 7.60 26.26 15.29
C ALA A 252 6.22 25.96 15.91
N GLY A 253 5.50 24.95 15.40
CA GLY A 253 4.17 24.54 15.90
C GLY A 253 4.18 23.51 17.03
N GLY A 254 5.24 22.71 17.19
CA GLY A 254 5.36 21.67 18.23
C GLY A 254 5.77 22.18 19.61
N GLY A 255 5.75 23.49 19.84
CA GLY A 255 6.02 24.14 21.13
C GLY A 255 4.78 24.84 21.66
N LYS A 256 3.73 24.09 21.97
CA LYS A 256 2.61 24.49 22.83
C LYS A 256 1.97 23.26 23.45
#